data_AF-A0A517NUM8-F1
#
_entry.id   AF-A0A517NUM8-F1
#
_cell.length_a   1.000
_cell.length_b   1.000
_cell.length_c   1.000
_cell.angle_alpha   90.00
_cell.angle_beta   90.00
_cell.angle_gamma   90.00
#
_symmetry.space_group_name_H-M   'P 1'
#
loop_
_entity.id
_entity.type
_entity.pdbx_description
1 polymer ?
#
loop_
_entity_poly.entity_id
_entity_poly.type
_entity_poly.pdbx_seq_one_letter_code
_entity_poly.pdbx_strand_id
1 'polypeptide(L)'
;MVFRVSGTIDADLTIKNDFITIAGQSAPGDGICLKGTLGIKASNVIVRFLRVRAEGRGDAVTSRYKKNIILDHVSASWSGDEVMTLVHGENVTIQRCTSGSCRGT
;
A
#
# COMPACT_ATOMS: atom_id res chain seq x y z
N MET A 1 6.73 -7.27 9.49
CA MET A 1 5.78 -6.54 10.35
C MET A 1 4.46 -7.28 10.40
N VAL A 2 3.97 -7.55 11.60
CA VAL A 2 2.67 -8.16 11.89
C VAL A 2 1.87 -7.21 12.77
N PHE A 3 0.55 -7.23 12.65
CA PHE A 3 -0.36 -6.39 13.41
C PHE A 3 -0.97 -7.20 14.56
N ARG A 4 -0.98 -6.63 15.76
CA ARG A 4 -1.65 -7.21 16.94
C ARG A 4 -3.03 -6.63 17.20
N VAL A 5 -3.37 -5.56 16.49
CA VAL A 5 -4.61 -4.80 16.61
C VAL A 5 -5.16 -4.51 15.22
N SER A 6 -6.47 -4.29 15.17
CA SER A 6 -7.19 -3.85 13.97
C SER A 6 -7.45 -2.35 14.02
N GLY A 7 -7.95 -1.79 12.92
CA GLY A 7 -8.44 -0.41 12.88
C GLY A 7 -7.76 0.43 11.82
N THR A 8 -7.65 1.73 12.10
CA THR A 8 -7.15 2.72 11.15
C THR A 8 -5.92 3.43 11.71
N ILE A 9 -4.86 3.47 10.92
CA ILE A 9 -3.66 4.28 11.16
C ILE A 9 -3.78 5.53 10.29
N ASP A 10 -3.95 6.71 10.88
CA ASP A 10 -3.97 7.99 10.16
C ASP A 10 -2.55 8.55 10.05
N ALA A 11 -1.82 8.11 9.02
CA ALA A 11 -0.45 8.52 8.76
C ALA A 11 -0.05 8.17 7.31
N ASP A 12 0.99 8.84 6.81
CA ASP A 12 1.70 8.40 5.62
C ASP A 12 2.82 7.42 6.02
N LEU A 13 2.85 6.25 5.39
CA LEU A 13 3.83 5.21 5.68
C LEU A 13 4.86 5.12 4.56
N THR A 14 6.14 5.23 4.90
CA THR A 14 7.24 4.99 3.94
C THR A 14 8.10 3.81 4.36
N ILE A 15 8.19 2.78 3.52
CA ILE A 15 9.13 1.67 3.66
C ILE A 15 10.47 2.09 3.06
N LYS A 16 11.48 2.28 3.90
CA LYS A 16 12.82 2.77 3.50
C LYS A 16 13.91 1.70 3.50
N ASN A 17 13.65 0.53 4.09
CA ASN A 17 14.62 -0.55 4.22
C ASN A 17 14.21 -1.74 3.35
N ASP A 18 15.21 -2.43 2.80
CA ASP A 18 15.00 -3.64 2.00
C ASP A 18 14.55 -4.83 2.87
N PHE A 19 14.01 -5.87 2.23
CA PHE A 19 13.60 -7.14 2.86
C PHE A 19 12.49 -6.98 3.91
N ILE A 20 11.55 -6.07 3.64
CA ILE A 20 10.41 -5.80 4.52
C ILE A 20 9.15 -6.50 4.01
N THR A 21 8.50 -7.24 4.91
CA THR A 21 7.16 -7.78 4.70
C THR A 21 6.15 -7.08 5.61
N ILE A 22 5.08 -6.53 5.04
CA ILE A 22 3.88 -6.08 5.76
C ILE A 22 2.79 -7.14 5.57
N ALA A 23 2.44 -7.83 6.65
CA ALA A 23 1.44 -8.90 6.66
C ALA A 23 0.13 -8.42 7.28
N GLY A 24 -0.68 -7.67 6.53
CA GLY A 24 -1.95 -7.09 6.98
C GLY A 24 -2.97 -8.13 7.48
N GLN A 25 -2.92 -9.37 6.97
CA GLN A 25 -3.79 -10.47 7.38
C GLN A 25 -3.59 -10.93 8.83
N SER A 26 -2.51 -10.50 9.47
CA SER A 26 -2.29 -10.78 10.90
C SER A 26 -3.14 -9.89 11.82
N ALA A 27 -3.70 -8.79 11.30
CA ALA A 27 -4.60 -7.95 12.07
C ALA A 27 -5.91 -8.72 12.37
N PRO A 28 -6.43 -8.67 13.60
CA PRO A 28 -7.70 -9.28 13.96
C PRO A 28 -8.91 -8.56 13.31
N GLY A 29 -10.10 -9.16 13.41
CA GLY A 29 -11.36 -8.53 13.00
C GLY A 29 -11.33 -8.04 11.55
N ASP A 30 -11.78 -6.80 11.33
CA ASP A 30 -11.86 -6.20 10.00
C ASP A 30 -10.49 -5.89 9.38
N GLY A 31 -9.38 -6.14 10.06
CA GLY A 31 -8.03 -5.89 9.55
C GLY A 31 -7.55 -4.46 9.75
N ILE A 32 -6.59 -4.03 8.93
CA ILE A 32 -5.88 -2.76 9.08
C ILE A 32 -6.06 -1.84 7.87
N CYS A 33 -6.38 -0.58 8.15
CA CYS A 33 -6.49 0.49 7.16
C CYS A 33 -5.44 1.56 7.42
N LEU A 34 -4.70 1.95 6.38
CA LEU A 34 -3.89 3.16 6.36
C LEU A 34 -4.76 4.28 5.78
N LYS A 35 -5.06 5.30 6.57
CA LYS A 35 -5.66 6.55 6.12
C LYS A 35 -4.51 7.54 5.85
N GLY A 36 -4.06 7.57 4.61
CA GLY A 36 -2.84 8.20 4.16
C GLY A 36 -2.25 7.44 2.97
N THR A 37 -0.99 7.72 2.65
CA THR A 37 -0.28 7.16 1.49
C THR A 37 0.73 6.09 1.89
N LEU A 38 0.99 5.13 1.01
CA LEU A 38 2.03 4.11 1.15
C LEU A 38 3.15 4.34 0.13
N GLY A 39 4.32 4.77 0.59
CA GLY A 39 5.52 4.89 -0.23
C GLY A 39 6.50 3.74 -0.04
N ILE A 40 6.89 3.07 -1.12
CA ILE A 40 7.89 2.00 -1.12
C ILE A 40 9.17 2.55 -1.75
N LYS A 41 10.15 2.87 -0.90
CA LYS A 41 11.48 3.37 -1.30
C LYS A 41 12.58 2.32 -1.13
N ALA A 42 12.22 1.04 -1.17
CA ALA A 42 13.10 -0.11 -0.93
C ALA A 42 12.81 -1.27 -1.90
N SER A 43 13.75 -2.21 -2.03
CA SER A 43 13.64 -3.43 -2.83
C SER A 43 13.40 -4.66 -1.96
N ASN A 44 12.93 -5.76 -2.56
CA ASN A 44 12.56 -6.99 -1.85
C ASN A 44 11.48 -6.72 -0.80
N VAL A 45 10.38 -6.10 -1.22
CA VAL A 45 9.28 -5.69 -0.35
C VAL A 45 8.02 -6.46 -0.68
N ILE A 46 7.36 -6.99 0.35
CA ILE A 46 6.08 -7.68 0.21
C ILE A 46 5.04 -6.95 1.06
N VAL A 47 3.93 -6.52 0.46
CA VAL A 47 2.79 -5.92 1.17
C VAL A 47 1.55 -6.73 0.83
N ARG A 48 0.85 -7.21 1.86
CA ARG A 48 -0.36 -8.01 1.68
C ARG A 48 -1.49 -7.58 2.62
N PHE A 49 -2.73 -7.73 2.15
CA PHE A 49 -3.96 -7.56 2.96
C PHE A 49 -4.04 -6.22 3.71
N LEU A 50 -3.54 -5.15 3.08
CA LEU A 50 -3.57 -3.79 3.61
C LEU A 50 -4.59 -2.97 2.82
N ARG A 51 -5.43 -2.20 3.52
CA ARG A 51 -6.26 -1.16 2.90
C ARG A 51 -5.54 0.18 2.98
N VAL A 52 -5.52 0.92 1.89
CA VAL A 52 -4.94 2.28 1.81
C VAL A 52 -5.99 3.23 1.27
N ARG A 53 -6.25 4.32 2.01
CA ARG A 53 -7.18 5.40 1.65
C ARG A 53 -6.41 6.70 1.70
N ALA A 54 -6.06 7.27 0.55
CA ALA A 54 -5.18 8.43 0.49
C ALA A 54 -5.86 9.75 0.84
N GLU A 55 -7.20 9.82 0.86
CA GLU A 55 -7.96 11.03 1.21
C GLU A 55 -7.55 12.25 0.38
N GLY A 56 -7.25 12.07 -0.90
CA GLY A 56 -6.82 13.14 -1.81
C GLY A 56 -5.37 13.60 -1.63
N ARG A 57 -4.57 12.99 -0.74
CA ARG A 57 -3.17 13.37 -0.46
C ARG A 57 -2.17 13.06 -1.59
N GLY A 58 -2.64 12.61 -2.75
CA GLY A 58 -1.83 12.15 -3.90
C GLY A 58 -2.02 10.66 -4.17
N ASP A 59 -0.96 9.99 -4.62
CA ASP A 59 -1.01 8.56 -4.95
C ASP A 59 -1.14 7.69 -3.72
N ALA A 60 -2.10 6.75 -3.73
CA ALA A 60 -2.32 5.90 -2.56
C ALA A 60 -1.18 4.91 -2.34
N VAL A 61 -0.58 4.36 -3.40
CA VAL A 61 0.61 3.50 -3.32
C VAL A 61 1.64 3.94 -4.35
N THR A 62 2.88 4.18 -3.91
CA THR A 62 3.97 4.59 -4.80
C THR A 62 5.21 3.71 -4.67
N SER A 63 5.88 3.46 -5.80
CA SER A 63 7.23 2.90 -5.86
C SER A 63 7.95 3.39 -7.12
N ARG A 64 9.23 3.75 -6.99
CA ARG A 64 10.05 4.21 -8.13
C ARG A 64 11.47 3.65 -8.06
N TYR A 65 11.96 3.10 -9.17
CA TYR A 65 13.33 2.59 -9.30
C TYR A 65 13.69 1.55 -8.23
N LYS A 66 12.81 0.56 -8.03
CA LYS A 66 12.96 -0.53 -7.05
C LYS A 66 12.68 -1.87 -7.69
N LYS A 67 13.23 -2.94 -7.11
CA LYS A 67 13.09 -4.29 -7.64
C LYS A 67 12.48 -5.26 -6.63
N ASN A 68 11.87 -6.33 -7.15
CA ASN A 68 11.31 -7.42 -6.36
C ASN A 68 10.24 -6.91 -5.38
N ILE A 69 9.17 -6.32 -5.91
CA ILE A 69 8.05 -5.81 -5.11
C ILE A 69 6.81 -6.66 -5.37
N ILE A 70 6.18 -7.13 -4.29
CA ILE A 70 4.91 -7.86 -4.34
C ILE A 70 3.86 -7.08 -3.58
N LEU A 71 2.80 -6.67 -4.30
CA LEU A 71 1.53 -6.22 -3.74
C LEU A 71 0.48 -7.30 -4.00
N ASP A 72 -0.10 -7.87 -2.94
CA ASP A 72 -1.09 -8.95 -3.06
C ASP A 72 -2.25 -8.74 -2.08
N HIS A 73 -3.49 -8.74 -2.58
CA HIS A 73 -4.67 -8.42 -1.77
C HIS A 73 -4.61 -7.04 -1.11
N VAL A 74 -4.05 -6.04 -1.81
CA VAL A 74 -4.06 -4.64 -1.35
C VAL A 74 -5.24 -3.91 -1.98
N SER A 75 -6.02 -3.21 -1.16
CA SER A 75 -7.07 -2.31 -1.65
C SER A 75 -6.59 -0.88 -1.51
N ALA A 76 -6.50 -0.13 -2.61
CA ALA A 76 -6.13 1.28 -2.61
C ALA A 76 -7.26 2.12 -3.19
N SER A 77 -7.54 3.27 -2.57
CA SER A 77 -8.63 4.14 -2.97
C SER A 77 -8.42 5.57 -2.54
N TRP A 78 -9.28 6.45 -3.05
CA TRP A 78 -9.37 7.86 -2.65
C TRP A 78 -8.04 8.61 -2.88
N SER A 79 -7.35 8.28 -3.97
CA SER A 79 -6.17 9.03 -4.42
C SER A 79 -6.55 10.43 -4.92
N GLY A 80 -5.62 11.36 -4.79
CA GLY A 80 -5.71 12.69 -5.39
C GLY A 80 -5.29 12.70 -6.86
N ASP A 81 -4.39 11.78 -7.24
CA ASP A 81 -3.92 11.58 -8.62
C ASP A 81 -4.10 10.09 -8.98
N GLU A 82 -3.04 9.30 -9.17
CA GLU A 82 -3.16 7.87 -9.45
C GLU A 82 -3.45 7.01 -8.20
N VAL A 83 -4.18 5.91 -8.37
CA VAL A 83 -4.45 5.00 -7.24
C VAL A 83 -3.20 4.18 -6.87
N MET A 84 -2.41 3.75 -7.86
CA MET A 84 -1.15 3.03 -7.65
C MET A 84 -0.14 3.39 -8.75
N THR A 85 1.03 3.89 -8.35
CA THR A 85 2.12 4.30 -9.26
C THR A 85 3.37 3.50 -8.98
N LEU A 86 3.70 2.54 -9.86
CA LEU A 86 4.93 1.75 -9.80
C LEU A 86 5.70 1.94 -11.10
N VAL A 87 6.73 2.79 -11.08
CA VAL A 87 7.48 3.18 -12.29
C VAL A 87 8.94 2.78 -12.22
N HIS A 88 9.50 2.40 -13.37
CA HIS A 88 10.88 1.91 -13.50
C HIS A 88 11.21 0.80 -12.49
N GLY A 89 10.26 -0.12 -12.29
CA GLY A 89 10.44 -1.28 -11.44
C GLY A 89 10.94 -2.49 -12.23
N GLU A 90 11.65 -3.38 -11.55
CA GLU A 90 12.07 -4.68 -12.07
C GLU A 90 11.45 -5.78 -11.20
N ASN A 91 10.81 -6.79 -11.81
CA ASN A 91 10.14 -7.90 -11.11
C ASN A 91 9.09 -7.40 -10.08
N VAL A 92 8.08 -6.69 -10.59
CA VAL A 92 6.96 -6.18 -9.79
C VAL A 92 5.72 -7.03 -10.05
N THR A 93 5.08 -7.53 -9.00
CA THR A 93 3.80 -8.26 -9.09
C THR A 93 2.72 -7.53 -8.32
N ILE A 94 1.61 -7.23 -9.00
CA ILE A 94 0.37 -6.73 -8.40
C ILE A 94 -0.72 -7.74 -8.72
N GLN A 95 -1.33 -8.33 -7.70
CA GLN A 95 -2.34 -9.37 -7.91
C GLN A 95 -3.44 -9.30 -6.85
N ARG A 96 -4.68 -9.61 -7.25
CA ARG A 96 -5.87 -9.61 -6.37
C ARG A 96 -6.06 -8.27 -5.62
N CYS A 97 -5.59 -7.18 -6.23
CA CYS A 97 -5.76 -5.83 -5.69
C CYS A 97 -7.05 -5.21 -6.21
N THR A 98 -7.61 -4.29 -5.43
CA THR A 98 -8.73 -3.44 -5.85
C THR A 98 -8.26 -2.00 -5.86
N SER A 99 -8.41 -1.32 -7.00
CA SER A 99 -8.22 0.12 -7.13
C SER A 99 -9.57 0.80 -7.34
N GLY A 100 -9.86 1.85 -6.56
CA GLY A 100 -11.09 2.62 -6.66
C GLY A 100 -10.81 4.11 -6.66
N SER A 101 -11.16 4.80 -7.76
CA SER A 101 -11.07 6.26 -7.83
C SER A 101 -12.17 6.91 -6.98
N CYS A 102 -11.83 8.00 -6.28
CA CYS A 102 -12.80 8.95 -5.75
C CYS A 102 -12.82 10.15 -6.70
N ARG A 103 -13.84 10.25 -7.55
CA ARG A 103 -14.29 11.55 -8.04
C ARG A 103 -15.46 11.94 -7.17
N GLY A 104 -15.21 12.74 -6.14
CA GLY A 104 -16.29 13.46 -5.48
C GLY A 104 -16.98 14.34 -6.53
N THR A 105 -18.29 14.18 -6.66
CA THR A 105 -19.20 15.17 -7.24
C THR A 105 -19.14 16.47 -6.46
#